data_AF-A0A964PBZ6-F1
#
_entry.id   AF-A0A964PBZ6-F1
#
_cell.length_a   1.000
_cell.length_b   1.000
_cell.length_c   1.000
_cell.angle_alpha   90.00
_cell.angle_beta   90.00
_cell.angle_gamma   90.00
#
_symmetry.space_group_name_H-M   'P 1'
#
loop_
_entity.id
_entity.type
_entity.pdbx_description
1 polymer ?
#
loop_
_entity_poly.entity_id
_entity_poly.type
_entity_poly.pdbx_seq_one_letter_code
_entity_poly.pdbx_strand_id
1 'polypeptide(L)'
;MSKDEWCWHENVARVLLQLKDRSGVPLLITNLKSKHRSERHFAAKAFAEHGDKSDVLLLGHCLTDEELIIQLQACEGLERITGVVNRALGQTMLTSADIPLWKAWFDQNKAKYRTDK
;
A
#
# COMPACT_ATOMS: atom_id res chain seq x y z
N MET A 1 -5.47 24.50 7.17
CA MET A 1 -6.40 23.50 6.63
C MET A 1 -7.19 22.91 7.78
N SER A 2 -8.52 22.89 7.70
CA SER A 2 -9.36 22.18 8.67
C SER A 2 -9.24 20.66 8.45
N LYS A 3 -9.62 19.86 9.46
CA LYS A 3 -9.68 18.40 9.33
C LYS A 3 -10.59 17.97 8.16
N ASP A 4 -11.66 18.71 7.93
CA ASP A 4 -12.63 18.44 6.86
C ASP A 4 -12.05 18.71 5.47
N GLU A 5 -11.28 19.79 5.31
CA GLU A 5 -10.53 20.06 4.09
C GLU A 5 -9.51 18.95 3.82
N TRP A 6 -8.82 18.46 4.84
CA TRP A 6 -7.86 17.37 4.70
C TRP A 6 -8.51 16.06 4.21
N CYS A 7 -9.58 15.62 4.87
CA CYS A 7 -10.31 14.42 4.47
C CYS A 7 -10.89 14.51 3.05
N TRP A 8 -11.25 15.72 2.59
CA TRP A 8 -11.69 15.93 1.21
C TRP A 8 -10.57 15.68 0.20
N HIS A 9 -9.37 16.25 0.42
CA HIS A 9 -8.23 16.07 -0.48
C HIS A 9 -7.80 14.60 -0.59
N GLU A 10 -7.79 13.89 0.54
CA GLU A 10 -7.53 12.44 0.57
C GLU A 10 -8.52 11.67 -0.31
N ASN A 11 -9.83 11.91 -0.11
CA ASN A 11 -10.86 11.24 -0.89
C ASN A 11 -10.75 11.54 -2.39
N VAL A 12 -10.48 12.79 -2.77
CA VAL A 12 -10.27 13.18 -4.16
C VAL A 12 -9.08 12.42 -4.75
N ALA A 13 -7.93 12.38 -4.06
CA ALA A 13 -6.75 11.68 -4.55
C ALA A 13 -6.99 10.17 -4.75
N ARG A 14 -7.74 9.52 -3.84
CA ARG A 14 -8.13 8.11 -4.01
C ARG A 14 -9.06 7.92 -5.21
N VAL A 15 -10.08 8.77 -5.38
CA VAL A 15 -11.01 8.66 -6.52
C VAL A 15 -10.28 8.87 -7.84
N LEU A 16 -9.41 9.87 -7.94
CA LEU A 16 -8.60 10.11 -9.13
C LEU A 16 -7.75 8.88 -9.47
N LEU A 17 -7.08 8.31 -8.47
CA LEU A 17 -6.29 7.09 -8.66
C LEU A 17 -7.14 5.93 -9.21
N GLN A 18 -8.34 5.73 -8.66
CA GLN A 18 -9.28 4.70 -9.15
C GLN A 18 -9.79 4.96 -10.57
N LEU A 19 -9.86 6.23 -11.00
CA LEU A 19 -10.16 6.64 -12.37
C LEU A 19 -8.94 6.54 -13.31
N LYS A 20 -7.82 5.95 -12.86
CA LYS A 20 -6.52 5.90 -13.54
C LYS A 20 -5.89 7.28 -13.77
N ASP A 21 -6.39 8.31 -13.10
CA ASP A 21 -5.79 9.63 -13.05
C ASP A 21 -4.73 9.66 -11.94
N ARG A 22 -3.46 9.72 -12.34
CA ARG A 22 -2.32 9.68 -11.42
C ARG A 22 -2.02 11.02 -10.76
N SER A 23 -2.79 12.09 -11.01
CA SER A 23 -2.59 13.41 -10.39
C SER A 23 -2.69 13.39 -8.87
N GLY A 24 -3.44 12.44 -8.29
CA GLY A 24 -3.53 12.23 -6.83
C GLY A 24 -2.36 11.46 -6.20
N VAL A 25 -1.52 10.78 -6.99
CA VAL A 25 -0.43 9.92 -6.48
C VAL A 25 0.60 10.67 -5.62
N PRO A 26 1.07 11.89 -5.97
CA PRO A 26 2.01 12.63 -5.14
C PRO A 26 1.49 12.95 -3.72
N LEU A 27 0.18 13.22 -3.58
CA LEU A 27 -0.44 13.44 -2.27
C LEU A 27 -0.42 12.14 -1.46
N LEU A 28 -0.83 11.02 -2.05
CA LEU A 28 -0.84 9.72 -1.38
C LEU A 28 0.56 9.28 -0.96
N ILE A 29 1.59 9.54 -1.79
CA ILE A 29 3.00 9.29 -1.43
C ILE A 29 3.43 10.15 -0.22
N THR A 30 2.98 11.41 -0.16
CA THR A 30 3.22 12.28 1.00
C THR A 30 2.56 11.70 2.25
N ASN A 31 1.31 11.25 2.13
CA ASN A 31 0.55 10.66 3.23
C ASN A 31 1.18 9.38 3.77
N LEU A 32 1.79 8.53 2.92
CA LEU A 32 2.55 7.36 3.36
C LEU A 32 3.72 7.71 4.30
N LYS A 33 4.24 8.93 4.26
CA LYS A 33 5.34 9.42 5.10
C LYS A 33 4.86 10.23 6.30
N SER A 34 3.56 10.35 6.50
CA SER A 34 2.98 11.16 7.56
C SER A 34 3.21 10.60 8.95
N LYS A 35 3.29 11.49 9.95
CA LYS A 35 3.26 11.10 11.36
C LYS A 35 1.87 10.66 11.81
N HIS A 36 0.83 11.01 11.05
CA HIS A 36 -0.54 10.64 11.37
C HIS A 36 -0.87 9.28 10.78
N ARG A 37 -1.12 8.30 11.67
CA ARG A 37 -1.56 6.94 11.31
C ARG A 37 -2.70 6.93 10.30
N SER A 38 -3.69 7.81 10.46
CA SER A 38 -4.87 7.87 9.58
C SER A 38 -4.51 8.15 8.13
N GLU A 39 -3.56 9.05 7.90
CA GLU A 39 -3.12 9.45 6.57
C GLU A 39 -2.32 8.33 5.90
N ARG A 40 -1.40 7.69 6.66
CA ARG A 40 -0.65 6.53 6.18
C ARG A 40 -1.57 5.36 5.83
N HIS A 41 -2.53 5.07 6.71
CA HIS A 41 -3.54 4.03 6.48
C HIS A 41 -4.39 4.32 5.24
N PHE A 42 -4.84 5.56 5.08
CA PHE A 42 -5.63 5.97 3.92
C PHE A 42 -4.84 5.75 2.62
N ALA A 43 -3.59 6.18 2.56
CA ALA A 43 -2.77 6.03 1.37
C ALA A 43 -2.42 4.57 1.07
N ALA A 44 -2.05 3.77 2.07
CA ALA A 44 -1.80 2.34 1.88
C ALA A 44 -3.04 1.61 1.36
N LYS A 45 -4.22 1.94 1.90
CA LYS A 45 -5.50 1.42 1.41
C LYS A 45 -5.75 1.80 -0.05
N ALA A 46 -5.56 3.08 -0.41
CA ALA A 46 -5.79 3.56 -1.77
C ALA A 46 -4.91 2.82 -2.79
N PHE A 47 -3.63 2.60 -2.50
CA PHE A 47 -2.73 1.83 -3.38
C PHE A 47 -3.09 0.35 -3.44
N ALA A 48 -3.49 -0.26 -2.31
CA ALA A 48 -3.94 -1.65 -2.30
C ALA A 48 -5.21 -1.85 -3.14
N GLU A 49 -6.15 -0.90 -3.07
CA GLU A 49 -7.39 -0.91 -3.85
C GLU A 49 -7.17 -0.58 -5.33
N HIS A 50 -6.19 0.26 -5.67
CA HIS A 50 -5.89 0.60 -7.06
C HIS A 50 -5.37 -0.61 -7.84
N GLY A 51 -4.50 -1.41 -7.23
CA GLY A 51 -4.14 -2.73 -7.76
C GLY A 51 -3.28 -2.70 -9.01
N ASP A 52 -2.58 -1.60 -9.29
CA ASP A 52 -1.66 -1.51 -10.43
C ASP A 52 -0.28 -2.06 -10.08
N LYS A 53 0.44 -2.59 -11.08
CA LYS A 53 1.80 -3.11 -10.87
C LYS A 53 2.77 -2.05 -10.35
N SER A 54 2.55 -0.77 -10.63
CA SER A 54 3.36 0.32 -10.11
C SER A 54 3.17 0.59 -8.61
N ASP A 55 2.13 0.03 -7.99
CA ASP A 55 1.87 0.18 -6.55
C ASP A 55 2.71 -0.78 -5.70
N VAL A 56 3.31 -1.82 -6.30
CA VAL A 56 4.09 -2.84 -5.58
C VAL A 56 5.23 -2.21 -4.75
N LEU A 57 5.92 -1.20 -5.29
CA LEU A 57 6.98 -0.52 -4.55
C LEU A 57 6.43 0.31 -3.39
N LEU A 58 5.25 0.91 -3.54
CA LEU A 58 4.63 1.74 -2.50
C LEU A 58 4.15 0.86 -1.35
N LEU A 59 3.43 -0.22 -1.66
CA LEU A 59 2.97 -1.20 -0.68
C LEU A 59 4.13 -1.95 -0.02
N GLY A 60 5.20 -2.25 -0.76
CA GLY A 60 6.40 -2.86 -0.18
C GLY A 60 7.03 -2.03 0.94
N HIS A 61 7.02 -0.69 0.84
CA HIS A 61 7.46 0.18 1.94
C HIS A 61 6.49 0.15 3.13
N CYS A 62 5.18 -0.01 2.89
CA CYS A 62 4.17 -0.12 3.96
C CYS A 62 4.33 -1.39 4.81
N LEU A 63 5.03 -2.43 4.33
CA LEU A 63 5.33 -3.62 5.13
C LEU A 63 6.17 -3.29 6.37
N THR A 64 6.93 -2.20 6.37
CA THR A 64 7.76 -1.76 7.50
C THR A 64 7.11 -0.66 8.33
N ASP A 65 5.84 -0.33 8.10
CA ASP A 65 5.11 0.63 8.94
C ASP A 65 5.06 0.18 10.41
N GLU A 66 4.96 1.11 11.35
CA GLU A 66 4.82 0.79 12.78
C GLU A 66 3.44 0.20 13.13
N GLU A 67 2.43 0.49 12.30
CA GLU A 67 1.05 0.08 12.53
C GLU A 67 0.71 -1.22 11.82
N LEU A 68 0.31 -2.24 12.61
CA LEU A 68 -0.02 -3.57 12.08
C LEU A 68 -1.08 -3.54 10.97
N ILE A 69 -2.11 -2.69 11.10
CA ILE A 69 -3.17 -2.59 10.09
C ILE A 69 -2.62 -2.16 8.72
N ILE A 70 -1.60 -1.30 8.69
CA ILE A 70 -0.98 -0.80 7.45
C ILE A 70 -0.13 -1.90 6.83
N GLN A 71 0.60 -2.65 7.65
CA GLN A 71 1.37 -3.82 7.20
C GLN A 71 0.45 -4.89 6.58
N LEU A 72 -0.70 -5.18 7.21
CA LEU A 72 -1.67 -6.15 6.69
C LEU A 72 -2.27 -5.69 5.35
N GLN A 73 -2.65 -4.41 5.24
CA GLN A 73 -3.14 -3.83 3.97
C GLN A 73 -2.10 -3.93 2.85
N ALA A 74 -0.83 -3.72 3.19
CA ALA A 74 0.25 -3.90 2.24
C ALA A 74 0.33 -5.34 1.74
N CYS A 75 0.25 -6.32 2.65
CA CYS A 75 0.26 -7.73 2.27
C CYS A 75 -0.94 -8.10 1.39
N GLU A 76 -2.16 -7.65 1.73
CA GLU A 76 -3.37 -7.88 0.92
C GLU A 76 -3.25 -7.26 -0.48
N GLY A 77 -2.76 -6.02 -0.56
CA GLY A 77 -2.56 -5.34 -1.83
C GLY A 77 -1.51 -6.05 -2.70
N LEU A 78 -0.40 -6.47 -2.10
CA LEU A 78 0.65 -7.22 -2.79
C LEU A 78 0.14 -8.58 -3.28
N GLU A 79 -0.63 -9.32 -2.48
CA GLU A 79 -1.28 -10.57 -2.89
C GLU A 79 -2.18 -10.33 -4.11
N ARG A 80 -3.04 -9.30 -4.05
CA ARG A 80 -3.97 -8.94 -5.13
C ARG A 80 -3.25 -8.58 -6.43
N ILE A 81 -2.19 -7.76 -6.35
CA ILE A 81 -1.47 -7.25 -7.54
C ILE A 81 -0.62 -8.34 -8.18
N THR A 82 0.01 -9.19 -7.37
CA THR A 82 1.01 -10.15 -7.84
C THR A 82 0.43 -11.53 -8.11
N GLY A 83 -0.74 -11.84 -7.53
CA GLY A 83 -1.33 -13.17 -7.50
C GLY A 83 -0.55 -14.17 -6.64
N VAL A 84 0.50 -13.73 -5.92
CA VAL A 84 1.30 -14.58 -5.05
C VAL A 84 0.62 -14.70 -3.70
N VAL A 85 0.26 -15.93 -3.31
CA VAL A 85 -0.18 -16.22 -1.95
C VAL A 85 1.04 -16.57 -1.10
N ASN A 86 1.49 -15.62 -0.28
CA ASN A 86 2.67 -15.78 0.57
C ASN A 86 2.25 -15.87 2.04
N ARG A 87 1.81 -17.06 2.45
CA ARG A 87 1.22 -17.32 3.78
C ARG A 87 2.02 -18.33 4.59
N ALA A 88 1.94 -18.21 5.91
CA ALA A 88 2.45 -19.20 6.84
C ALA A 88 1.71 -20.53 6.65
N LEU A 89 2.43 -21.64 6.88
CA LEU A 89 1.90 -22.99 6.68
C LEU A 89 0.62 -23.23 7.50
N GLY A 90 -0.38 -23.82 6.86
CA GLY A 90 -1.67 -24.14 7.49
C GLY A 90 -2.63 -22.96 7.62
N GLN A 91 -2.26 -21.77 7.13
CA GLN A 91 -3.14 -20.60 7.15
C GLN A 91 -3.92 -20.45 5.84
N THR A 92 -5.24 -20.29 5.96
CA THR A 92 -6.14 -20.02 4.83
C THR A 92 -6.41 -18.52 4.64
N MET A 93 -6.25 -17.74 5.72
CA MET A 93 -6.47 -16.30 5.77
C MET A 93 -5.14 -15.58 5.98
N LEU A 94 -5.07 -14.34 5.51
CA LEU A 94 -3.91 -13.48 5.77
C LEU A 94 -3.81 -13.13 7.26
N THR A 95 -2.63 -13.28 7.86
CA THR A 95 -2.36 -12.91 9.25
C THR A 95 -1.06 -12.13 9.41
N SER A 96 -0.81 -11.63 10.62
CA SER A 96 0.44 -10.95 10.94
C SER A 96 1.67 -11.86 10.80
N ALA A 97 1.50 -13.19 10.82
CA ALA A 97 2.57 -14.15 10.60
C ALA A 97 3.10 -14.13 9.15
N ASP A 98 2.33 -13.58 8.21
CA ASP A 98 2.69 -13.51 6.79
C ASP A 98 3.59 -12.30 6.48
N ILE A 99 3.61 -11.29 7.36
CA ILE A 99 4.33 -10.04 7.15
C ILE A 99 5.84 -10.26 6.91
N PRO A 100 6.56 -11.09 7.69
CA PRO A 100 7.97 -11.38 7.41
C PRO A 100 8.18 -12.08 6.05
N LEU A 101 7.24 -12.92 5.63
CA LEU A 101 7.30 -13.60 4.34
C LEU A 101 7.17 -12.59 3.20
N TRP A 102 6.21 -11.66 3.30
CA TRP A 102 6.04 -10.57 2.35
C TRP A 102 7.22 -9.61 2.32
N LYS A 103 7.86 -9.31 3.46
CA LYS A 103 9.10 -8.52 3.51
C LYS A 103 10.22 -9.21 2.73
N ALA A 104 10.46 -10.49 2.99
CA ALA A 104 11.48 -11.27 2.30
C ALA A 104 11.19 -11.37 0.78
N TRP A 105 9.93 -11.62 0.41
CA TRP A 105 9.51 -11.63 -0.98
C TRP A 105 9.74 -10.28 -1.65
N PHE A 106 9.37 -9.17 -1.00
CA PHE A 106 9.55 -7.83 -1.54
C PHE A 106 11.02 -7.51 -1.77
N ASP A 107 11.90 -7.84 -0.81
CA ASP A 107 13.33 -7.61 -0.94
C ASP A 107 13.95 -8.32 -2.16
N GLN A 108 13.48 -9.53 -2.46
CA GLN A 108 13.93 -10.32 -3.61
C GLN A 108 13.33 -9.84 -4.94
N ASN A 109 12.13 -9.25 -4.92
CA ASN A 109 11.37 -8.95 -6.14
C ASN A 109 11.31 -7.47 -6.51
N LYS A 110 11.60 -6.53 -5.59
CA LYS A 110 11.46 -5.08 -5.81
C LYS A 110 12.19 -4.54 -7.03
N ALA A 111 13.29 -5.15 -7.45
CA ALA A 111 14.02 -4.76 -8.65
C ALA A 111 13.16 -4.88 -9.93
N LYS A 112 12.26 -5.87 -10.01
CA LYS A 112 11.37 -6.11 -11.16
C LYS A 112 10.30 -5.04 -11.34
N TYR A 113 10.01 -4.30 -10.27
CA TYR A 113 8.94 -3.30 -10.22
C TYR A 113 9.47 -1.87 -10.21
N ARG A 114 10.79 -1.69 -10.38
CA ARG A 114 11.35 -0.38 -10.69
C ARG A 114 10.92 -0.04 -12.11
N THR A 115 10.15 1.03 -12.26
CA THR A 115 9.97 1.65 -13.57
C THR A 115 11.31 2.25 -13.98
N ASP A 116 11.96 1.66 -14.98
CA ASP A 116 13.03 2.32 -15.71
C ASP A 116 12.46 3.65 -16.23
N LYS A 117 13.13 4.75 -15.89
CA LYS A 117 12.84 6.07 -16.45
C LYS A 117 13.49 6.20 -17.81
#